data_AF-A0A1Z4EWH2-F1
#
_entry.id   AF-A0A1Z4EWH2-F1
#
_cell.length_a   1.000
_cell.length_b   1.000
_cell.length_c   1.000
_cell.angle_alpha   90.00
_cell.angle_beta   90.00
_cell.angle_gamma   90.00
#
_symmetry.space_group_name_H-M   'P 1'
#
loop_
_entity.id
_entity.type
_entity.pdbx_description
1 polymer ?
#
loop_
_entity_poly.entity_id
_entity_poly.type
_entity_poly.pdbx_seq_one_letter_code
_entity_poly.pdbx_strand_id
1 'polypeptide(L)'
;MLTTVPGGENSQSVEQYQQLVEAGELLPCKVSRSRDDVSEDEAVQAFAMAVLGQAAPGISDLDTESARLKAARWVGVQPSGYLGVLSRWHLSDATASMSCGRWGDAVCAIEKFQSIRDAEKQVA
;
A
#
# COMPACT_ATOMS: atom_id res chain seq x y z
N MET A 1 -15.94 25.07 -5.77
CA MET A 1 -14.55 25.54 -5.93
C MET A 1 -13.81 25.06 -4.70
N LEU A 2 -12.75 24.24 -4.85
CA LEU A 2 -11.92 23.81 -3.72
C LEU A 2 -11.09 25.01 -3.26
N THR A 3 -11.36 25.51 -2.06
CA THR A 3 -10.55 26.57 -1.48
C THR A 3 -9.27 25.92 -0.95
N THR A 4 -8.11 26.38 -1.43
CA THR A 4 -6.84 26.02 -0.80
C THR A 4 -6.51 27.17 0.12
N VAL A 5 -6.48 26.89 1.43
CA VAL A 5 -6.03 27.87 2.43
C VAL A 5 -4.62 28.30 2.03
N PRO A 6 -4.33 29.62 1.92
CA PRO A 6 -2.99 30.09 1.62
C PRO A 6 -2.11 29.89 2.87
N GLY A 7 -1.51 28.70 2.98
CA GLY A 7 -0.52 28.39 4.00
C GLY A 7 0.88 28.66 3.46
N GLY A 8 1.59 29.63 4.05
CA GLY A 8 2.99 29.94 3.74
C GLY A 8 4.00 28.86 4.15
N GLU A 9 3.53 27.68 4.56
CA GLU A 9 4.34 26.55 5.00
C GLU A 9 3.76 25.25 4.41
N ASN A 10 4.63 24.29 4.07
CA ASN A 10 4.28 23.02 3.42
C ASN A 10 3.54 22.02 4.35
N SER A 11 2.96 22.48 5.45
CA SER A 11 2.29 21.65 6.46
C SER A 11 1.00 22.30 6.94
N GLN A 12 -0.05 21.48 7.10
CA GLN A 12 -1.29 21.88 7.77
C GLN A 12 -1.21 21.51 9.25
N SER A 13 -1.72 22.39 10.11
CA SER A 13 -1.96 22.10 11.52
C SER A 13 -3.19 21.21 11.70
N VAL A 14 -3.31 20.55 12.86
CA VAL A 14 -4.42 19.64 13.17
C VAL A 14 -5.76 20.40 13.18
N GLU A 15 -5.77 21.64 13.65
CA GLU A 15 -6.93 22.51 13.71
C GLU A 15 -7.40 22.92 12.31
N GLN A 16 -6.46 23.17 11.38
CA GLN A 16 -6.78 23.44 9.97
C GLN A 16 -7.34 22.20 9.27
N TYR A 17 -6.82 21.01 9.57
CA TYR A 17 -7.39 19.77 9.08
C TYR A 17 -8.83 19.59 9.57
N GLN A 18 -9.08 19.81 10.87
CA GLN A 18 -10.42 19.70 11.47
C GLN A 18 -11.42 20.65 10.79
N GLN A 19 -11.02 21.89 10.50
CA GLN A 19 -11.85 22.85 9.78
C GLN A 19 -12.21 22.39 8.36
N LEU A 20 -11.27 21.75 7.64
CA LEU A 20 -11.53 21.21 6.30
C LEU A 20 -12.44 19.97 6.34
N VAL A 21 -12.32 19.13 7.38
CA VAL A 21 -13.25 18.02 7.64
C VAL A 21 -14.66 18.55 7.87
N GLU A 22 -14.80 19.52 8.78
CA GLU A 22 -16.09 20.10 9.17
C GLU A 22 -16.74 20.88 8.02
N ALA A 23 -15.93 21.57 7.19
CA ALA A 23 -16.39 22.26 6.00
C ALA A 23 -16.75 21.31 4.84
N GLY A 24 -16.50 20.00 4.98
CA GLY A 24 -16.73 19.02 3.92
C GLY A 24 -15.87 19.26 2.67
N GLU A 25 -14.76 19.99 2.82
CA GLU A 25 -13.86 20.35 1.72
C GLU A 25 -12.82 19.25 1.43
N LEU A 26 -12.68 18.29 2.34
CA LEU A 26 -11.89 17.09 2.08
C LEU A 26 -12.56 16.22 1.03
N LEU A 27 -11.78 15.80 0.04
CA LEU A 27 -12.20 14.78 -0.90
C LEU A 27 -12.57 13.51 -0.12
N PRO A 28 -13.79 12.98 -0.28
CA PRO A 28 -14.18 11.76 0.40
C PRO A 28 -13.27 10.63 -0.07
N CYS A 29 -12.54 10.04 0.86
CA CYS A 29 -11.80 8.81 0.59
C CYS A 29 -12.83 7.72 0.30
N LYS A 30 -12.94 7.29 -0.97
CA LYS A 30 -13.91 6.27 -1.40
C LYS A 30 -13.61 4.88 -0.87
N VAL A 31 -12.38 4.65 -0.39
CA VAL A 31 -11.88 3.35 0.05
C VAL A 31 -10.95 3.61 1.23
N SER A 32 -11.29 3.11 2.42
CA SER A 32 -10.30 3.04 3.49
C SER A 32 -9.25 2.01 3.09
N ARG A 33 -7.98 2.37 3.28
CA ARG A 33 -6.86 1.49 2.94
C ARG A 33 -6.78 0.27 3.87
N SER A 34 -7.43 0.35 5.03
CA SER A 34 -7.45 -0.68 6.06
C SER A 34 -8.89 -0.94 6.52
N ARG A 35 -9.15 -2.20 6.90
CA ARG A 35 -10.33 -2.62 7.65
C ARG A 35 -9.92 -2.63 9.13
N ASP A 36 -10.63 -1.91 9.98
CA ASP A 36 -10.23 -1.67 11.39
C ASP A 36 -10.50 -2.85 12.33
N ASP A 37 -11.26 -3.85 11.86
CA ASP A 37 -11.66 -5.06 12.58
C ASP A 37 -10.73 -6.26 12.34
N VAL A 38 -9.61 -6.06 11.63
CA VAL A 38 -8.66 -7.13 11.31
C VAL A 38 -7.83 -7.49 12.54
N SER A 39 -7.85 -8.77 12.89
CA SER A 39 -7.04 -9.30 13.98
C SER A 39 -5.63 -9.67 13.51
N GLU A 40 -4.71 -9.80 14.47
CA GLU A 40 -3.37 -10.33 14.24
C GLU A 40 -3.42 -11.73 13.60
N ASP A 41 -4.26 -12.62 14.13
CA ASP A 41 -4.40 -14.00 13.62
C ASP A 41 -4.83 -14.02 12.14
N GLU A 42 -5.79 -13.16 11.75
CA GLU A 42 -6.23 -13.04 10.36
C GLU A 42 -5.08 -12.56 9.45
N ALA A 43 -4.35 -11.53 9.88
CA ALA A 43 -3.23 -10.98 9.13
C ALA A 43 -2.08 -11.99 8.98
N VAL A 44 -1.71 -12.69 10.06
CA VAL A 44 -0.68 -13.72 10.07
C VAL A 44 -1.08 -14.90 9.20
N GLN A 45 -2.33 -15.36 9.28
CA GLN A 45 -2.84 -16.45 8.44
C GLN A 45 -2.84 -16.05 6.96
N ALA A 46 -3.32 -14.85 6.63
CA ALA A 46 -3.30 -14.34 5.25
C ALA A 46 -1.87 -14.25 4.71
N PHE A 47 -0.93 -13.78 5.54
CA PHE A 47 0.48 -13.68 5.18
C PHE A 47 1.11 -15.06 4.96
N ALA A 48 0.88 -15.99 5.89
CA ALA A 48 1.35 -17.37 5.77
C ALA A 48 0.81 -18.04 4.51
N MET A 49 -0.46 -17.85 4.17
CA MET A 49 -1.04 -18.37 2.92
C MET A 49 -0.42 -17.73 1.68
N ALA A 50 -0.13 -16.42 1.72
CA ALA A 50 0.53 -15.73 0.61
C ALA A 50 1.97 -16.20 0.39
N VAL A 51 2.71 -16.49 1.46
CA VAL A 51 4.12 -16.90 1.42
C VAL A 51 4.29 -18.40 1.20
N LEU A 52 3.49 -19.24 1.87
CA LEU A 52 3.59 -20.71 1.81
C LEU A 52 2.81 -21.31 0.64
N GLY A 53 1.70 -20.68 0.23
CA GLY A 53 0.83 -21.22 -0.81
C GLY A 53 1.40 -21.11 -2.23
N GLN A 54 2.51 -20.41 -2.43
CA GLN A 54 3.05 -20.10 -3.76
C GLN A 54 4.57 -19.98 -3.71
N ALA A 55 5.24 -20.27 -4.83
CA ALA A 55 6.68 -20.01 -5.05
C ALA A 55 6.96 -18.49 -5.09
N ALA A 56 6.65 -17.78 -4.02
CA ALA A 56 6.93 -16.36 -3.89
C ALA A 56 8.45 -16.18 -3.95
N PRO A 57 8.98 -15.26 -4.77
CA PRO A 57 10.42 -15.01 -4.93
C PRO A 57 11.12 -14.44 -3.68
N GLY A 58 10.55 -14.65 -2.49
CA GLY A 58 10.99 -14.10 -1.22
C GLY A 58 10.39 -12.73 -0.90
N ILE A 59 10.53 -12.35 0.36
CA ILE A 59 10.27 -10.99 0.85
C ILE A 59 11.58 -10.22 0.65
N SER A 60 11.50 -9.06 0.01
CA SER A 60 12.64 -8.17 -0.20
C SER A 60 12.63 -7.03 0.82
N ASP A 61 13.68 -6.22 0.81
CA ASP A 61 13.68 -4.96 1.54
C ASP A 61 12.75 -3.92 0.88
N LEU A 62 11.92 -3.25 1.68
CA LEU A 62 10.90 -2.32 1.20
C LEU A 62 11.52 -1.09 0.54
N ASP A 63 12.63 -0.57 1.07
CA ASP A 63 13.32 0.59 0.53
C ASP A 63 13.95 0.27 -0.83
N THR A 64 14.50 -0.93 -0.98
CA THR A 64 15.07 -1.43 -2.23
C THR A 64 14.02 -1.50 -3.35
N GLU A 65 12.87 -2.13 -3.11
CA GLU A 65 11.81 -2.20 -4.13
C GLU A 65 11.17 -0.82 -4.37
N SER A 66 11.05 0.02 -3.32
CA SER A 66 10.57 1.40 -3.46
C SER A 66 11.49 2.22 -4.36
N ALA A 67 12.81 2.09 -4.22
CA ALA A 67 13.79 2.75 -5.07
C ALA A 67 13.66 2.29 -6.53
N ARG A 68 13.48 0.99 -6.78
CA ARG A 68 13.27 0.44 -8.13
C ARG A 68 12.00 0.98 -8.78
N LEU A 69 10.90 1.03 -8.04
CA LEU A 69 9.62 1.58 -8.52
C LEU A 69 9.70 3.10 -8.77
N LYS A 70 10.39 3.85 -7.91
CA LYS A 70 10.62 5.29 -8.09
C LYS A 70 11.50 5.58 -9.31
N ALA A 71 12.58 4.82 -9.50
CA ALA A 71 13.46 4.94 -10.65
C ALA A 71 12.69 4.68 -11.97
N ALA A 72 11.86 3.65 -12.01
CA ALA A 72 10.98 3.34 -13.13
C ALA A 72 10.06 4.51 -13.51
N ARG A 73 9.46 5.16 -12.51
CA ARG A 73 8.58 6.32 -12.72
C ARG A 73 9.32 7.52 -13.30
N TRP A 74 10.56 7.75 -12.86
CA TRP A 74 11.41 8.83 -13.35
C TRP A 74 11.88 8.60 -14.80
N VAL A 75 12.19 7.35 -15.17
CA VAL A 75 12.62 7.00 -16.53
C VAL A 75 11.43 6.98 -17.52
N GLY A 76 10.19 6.95 -17.03
CA GLY A 76 8.98 6.96 -17.85
C GLY A 76 8.71 5.63 -18.56
N VAL A 77 9.46 4.58 -18.24
CA VAL A 77 9.33 3.24 -18.81
C VAL A 77 9.10 2.26 -17.66
N GLN A 78 8.07 1.40 -17.81
CA GLN A 78 7.87 0.31 -16.86
C GLN A 78 9.03 -0.69 -16.98
N PRO A 79 9.72 -1.03 -15.88
CA PRO A 79 10.82 -1.98 -15.91
C PRO A 79 10.29 -3.34 -16.32
N SER A 80 11.10 -4.10 -17.07
CA SER A 80 10.82 -5.51 -17.31
C SER A 80 10.61 -6.24 -15.99
N GLY A 81 9.49 -6.94 -15.84
CA GLY A 81 9.13 -7.58 -14.57
C GLY A 81 8.57 -6.61 -13.51
N TYR A 82 8.01 -5.46 -13.92
CA TYR A 82 7.35 -4.49 -13.04
C TYR A 82 6.35 -5.15 -12.07
N LEU A 83 5.48 -6.04 -12.56
CA LEU A 83 4.52 -6.77 -11.72
C LEU A 83 5.22 -7.63 -10.65
N GLY A 84 6.35 -8.24 -10.99
CA GLY A 84 7.17 -8.99 -10.03
C GLY A 84 7.79 -8.10 -8.94
N VAL A 85 8.28 -6.90 -9.31
CA VAL A 85 8.80 -5.90 -8.37
C VAL A 85 7.67 -5.38 -7.46
N LEU A 86 6.53 -5.03 -8.05
CA LEU A 86 5.37 -4.52 -7.32
C LEU A 86 4.78 -5.57 -6.36
N SER A 87 4.73 -6.83 -6.80
CA SER A 87 4.33 -7.97 -5.99
C SER A 87 5.23 -8.13 -4.75
N ARG A 88 6.56 -8.10 -4.91
CA ARG A 88 7.48 -8.17 -3.75
C ARG A 88 7.38 -6.95 -2.84
N TRP A 89 7.18 -5.76 -3.42
CA TRP A 89 6.95 -4.54 -2.65
C TRP A 89 5.74 -4.69 -1.73
N HIS A 90 4.62 -5.22 -2.23
CA HIS A 90 3.42 -5.46 -1.41
C HIS A 90 3.64 -6.47 -0.28
N LEU A 91 4.39 -7.55 -0.51
CA LEU A 91 4.78 -8.46 0.58
C LEU A 91 5.66 -7.79 1.63
N SER A 92 6.58 -6.92 1.20
CA SER A 92 7.46 -6.17 2.10
C SER A 92 6.66 -5.16 2.93
N ASP A 93 5.71 -4.45 2.31
CA ASP A 93 4.79 -3.51 2.97
C ASP A 93 3.89 -4.23 3.99
N ALA A 94 3.44 -5.45 3.67
CA ALA A 94 2.71 -6.29 4.61
C ALA A 94 3.54 -6.61 5.85
N THR A 95 4.80 -7.05 5.70
CA THR A 95 5.68 -7.34 6.84
C THR A 95 5.98 -6.12 7.71
N ALA A 96 6.18 -4.95 7.07
CA ALA A 96 6.40 -3.70 7.79
C ALA A 96 5.13 -3.27 8.55
N SER A 97 3.96 -3.47 7.96
CA SER A 97 2.66 -3.17 8.59
C SER A 97 2.39 -4.09 9.79
N MET A 98 2.65 -5.39 9.65
CA MET A 98 2.58 -6.36 10.76
C MET A 98 3.53 -5.99 11.90
N SER A 99 4.77 -5.60 11.59
CA SER A 99 5.76 -5.20 12.60
C SER A 99 5.34 -3.95 13.39
N CYS A 100 4.48 -3.11 12.80
CA CYS A 100 3.91 -1.93 13.44
C CYS A 100 2.55 -2.18 14.11
N GLY A 101 2.04 -3.42 14.12
CA GLY A 101 0.69 -3.75 14.62
C GLY A 101 -0.45 -3.21 13.76
N ARG A 102 -0.18 -2.84 12.50
CA ARG A 102 -1.18 -2.33 11.54
C ARG A 102 -1.75 -3.48 10.72
N TRP A 103 -2.60 -4.29 11.35
CA TRP A 103 -3.10 -5.54 10.77
C TRP A 103 -3.98 -5.33 9.54
N GLY A 104 -4.84 -4.31 9.55
CA GLY A 104 -5.67 -3.96 8.39
C GLY A 104 -4.85 -3.54 7.17
N ASP A 105 -3.76 -2.79 7.39
CA ASP A 105 -2.83 -2.42 6.31
C ASP A 105 -2.08 -3.66 5.78
N ALA A 106 -1.70 -4.58 6.65
CA ALA A 106 -1.04 -5.82 6.27
C ALA A 106 -1.95 -6.68 5.36
N VAL A 107 -3.21 -6.87 5.72
CA VAL A 107 -4.18 -7.61 4.89
C VAL A 107 -4.40 -6.92 3.55
N CYS A 108 -4.58 -5.60 3.52
CA CYS A 108 -4.72 -4.87 2.26
C CYS A 108 -3.50 -5.06 1.34
N ALA A 109 -2.29 -5.02 1.90
CA ALA A 109 -1.06 -5.26 1.14
C ALA A 109 -1.01 -6.69 0.59
N ILE A 110 -1.44 -7.69 1.37
CA ILE A 110 -1.53 -9.09 0.94
C ILE A 110 -2.57 -9.26 -0.19
N GLU A 111 -3.74 -8.64 -0.09
CA GLU A 111 -4.77 -8.68 -1.14
C GLU A 111 -4.25 -8.10 -2.46
N LYS A 112 -3.49 -7.00 -2.40
CA LYS A 112 -2.86 -6.43 -3.61
C LYS A 112 -1.80 -7.35 -4.21
N PHE A 113 -1.01 -8.03 -3.37
CA PHE A 113 -0.10 -9.06 -3.85
C PHE A 113 -0.84 -10.18 -4.59
N GLN A 114 -1.95 -10.68 -4.02
CA GLN A 114 -2.76 -11.74 -4.63
C GLN A 114 -3.38 -11.28 -5.97
N SER A 115 -3.95 -10.07 -6.01
CA SER A 115 -4.56 -9.51 -7.23
C SER A 115 -3.58 -9.43 -8.40
N ILE A 116 -2.32 -9.03 -8.16
CA ILE A 116 -1.28 -9.00 -9.20
C ILE A 116 -0.97 -10.42 -9.70
N ARG A 117 -0.90 -11.38 -8.79
CA ARG A 117 -0.59 -12.78 -9.13
C ARG A 117 -1.70 -13.46 -9.89
N ASP A 118 -2.95 -13.19 -9.53
CA ASP A 118 -4.11 -13.69 -10.27
C ASP A 118 -4.14 -13.13 -11.69
N ALA A 119 -3.79 -11.85 -11.86
CA ALA A 119 -3.62 -11.26 -13.19
C ALA A 119 -2.49 -11.93 -14.00
N GLU A 120 -1.34 -12.24 -13.38
CA GLU A 120 -0.24 -12.95 -14.06
C GLU A 120 -0.66 -14.37 -14.51
N LYS A 121 -1.44 -15.09 -13.69
CA LYS A 121 -1.93 -16.44 -14.04
C LYS A 121 -2.96 -16.47 -15.16
N GLN A 122 -3.74 -15.41 -15.34
CA GLN A 122 -4.76 -15.33 -16.41
C GLN A 122 -4.17 -15.00 -17.79
N VAL A 123 -2.95 -14.48 -17.84
CA VAL A 123 -2.27 -14.06 -19.08
C VAL A 123 -1.37 -15.17 -19.65
N ALA A 124 -1.06 -16.20 -18.86
CA ALA A 124 -0.27 -17.36 -19.25
C ALA A 124 -1.14 -18.47 -19.88
#